data_AF-A0AAN6JN55-F1
#
_entry.id   AF-A0AAN6JN55-F1
#
_cell.length_a   1.000
_cell.length_b   1.000
_cell.length_c   1.000
_cell.angle_alpha   90.00
_cell.angle_beta   90.00
_cell.angle_gamma   90.00
#
_symmetry.space_group_name_H-M   'P 1'
#
loop_
_entity.id
_entity.type
_entity.pdbx_description
1 polymer ?
#
loop_
_entity_poly.entity_id
_entity_poly.type
_entity_poly.pdbx_seq_one_letter_code
_entity_poly.pdbx_strand_id
1 'polypeptide(L)'
;MFYSVTYSLVLFLVLALAYWRRAQLLPLLPESLQARLPSRLRLPIAHNAGASSGSTRYRPLAAFDWSSTADAGLSSSLFDTEAHNVALGDSRAGLDERGAEEVHRIMQTHGVGFDEARLIRQQQYLAQHNVDPRTGMPLDKKAITSLS
;
A
#
# COMPACT_ATOMS: atom_id res chain seq x y z
N MET A 1 37.34 40.35 -22.07
CA MET A 1 36.73 39.03 -22.37
C MET A 1 36.80 38.05 -21.21
N PHE A 2 37.85 38.04 -20.39
CA PHE A 2 37.98 37.13 -19.23
C PHE A 2 36.85 37.23 -18.19
N TYR A 3 36.35 38.44 -17.90
CA TYR A 3 35.26 38.63 -16.94
C TYR A 3 33.96 37.90 -17.32
N SER A 4 33.62 37.86 -18.61
CA SER A 4 32.41 37.16 -19.07
C SER A 4 32.52 35.65 -18.86
N VAL A 5 33.70 35.07 -19.11
CA VAL A 5 33.97 33.65 -18.90
C VAL A 5 33.92 33.30 -17.41
N THR A 6 34.49 34.15 -16.55
CA THR A 6 34.43 33.95 -15.10
C THR A 6 33.00 34.01 -14.56
N TYR A 7 32.17 34.94 -15.03
CA TYR A 7 30.78 35.03 -14.60
C TYR A 7 29.96 33.81 -15.06
N SER A 8 30.16 33.32 -16.29
CA SER A 8 29.46 32.12 -16.77
C SER A 8 29.84 30.86 -15.98
N LEU A 9 31.11 30.72 -15.59
CA LEU A 9 31.60 29.57 -14.84
C LEU A 9 31.07 29.57 -13.40
N VAL A 10 31.04 30.74 -12.75
CA VAL A 10 30.45 30.90 -11.43
C VAL A 10 28.95 30.61 -11.46
N LEU A 11 28.22 31.15 -12.45
CA LEU A 11 26.78 30.86 -12.62
C LEU A 11 26.53 29.36 -12.80
N PHE A 12 27.33 28.69 -13.63
CA PHE A 12 27.22 27.25 -13.85
C PHE A 12 27.46 26.45 -12.57
N LEU A 13 28.48 26.80 -11.77
CA LEU A 13 28.76 26.13 -10.50
C LEU A 13 27.64 26.35 -9.48
N VAL A 14 27.08 27.56 -9.41
CA VAL A 14 25.93 27.86 -8.55
C VAL A 14 24.71 27.05 -8.95
N LEU A 15 24.41 26.95 -10.26
CA LEU A 15 23.31 26.13 -10.76
C LEU A 15 23.54 24.63 -10.52
N ALA A 16 24.77 24.15 -10.70
CA ALA A 16 25.13 22.76 -10.44
C ALA A 16 25.01 22.41 -8.94
N LEU A 17 25.46 23.30 -8.06
CA LEU A 17 25.33 23.14 -6.61
C LEU A 17 23.85 23.19 -6.18
N ALA A 18 23.06 24.11 -6.75
CA ALA A 18 21.63 24.20 -6.51
C ALA A 18 20.88 22.96 -7.00
N TYR A 19 21.27 22.40 -8.14
CA TYR A 19 20.73 21.14 -8.65
C TYR A 19 21.10 19.95 -7.76
N TRP A 20 22.34 19.89 -7.27
CA TRP A 20 22.80 18.81 -6.41
C TRP A 20 22.15 18.87 -5.02
N ARG A 21 21.97 20.09 -4.47
CA ARG A 21 21.30 20.36 -3.20
C ARG A 21 19.79 20.59 -3.34
N ARG A 22 19.21 20.29 -4.50
CA ARG A 22 17.80 20.58 -4.81
C ARG A 22 16.85 20.05 -3.73
N ALA A 23 17.09 18.84 -3.22
CA ALA A 23 16.23 18.22 -2.20
C ALA A 23 16.19 18.99 -0.87
N GLN A 24 17.25 19.75 -0.55
CA GLN A 24 17.34 20.55 0.67
C GLN A 24 16.90 22.01 0.45
N LEU A 25 17.02 22.53 -0.78
CA LEU A 25 16.65 23.91 -1.13
C LEU A 25 15.18 24.07 -1.50
N LEU A 26 14.56 23.04 -2.08
CA LEU A 26 13.16 23.04 -2.52
C LEU A 26 12.12 23.31 -1.39
N PRO A 27 12.26 22.82 -0.15
CA PRO A 27 11.28 23.12 0.91
C PRO A 27 11.34 24.56 1.44
N LEU A 28 12.40 25.31 1.15
CA LEU A 28 12.53 26.74 1.51
C LEU A 28 11.89 27.67 0.47
N LEU A 29 11.50 27.13 -0.70
CA LEU A 29 10.86 27.92 -1.75
C LEU A 29 9.34 28.07 -1.48
N PRO A 30 8.79 29.29 -1.61
CA PRO A 30 7.36 29.53 -1.45
C PRO A 30 6.52 28.76 -2.49
N GLU A 31 5.33 28.32 -2.09
CA GLU A 31 4.46 27.41 -2.86
C GLU A 31 4.06 27.95 -4.25
N SER A 32 4.03 29.27 -4.42
CA SER A 32 3.71 29.94 -5.69
C SER A 32 4.75 29.64 -6.79
N LEU A 33 6.01 29.43 -6.42
CA LEU A 33 7.06 29.08 -7.38
C LEU A 33 7.10 27.57 -7.66
N GLN A 34 6.72 26.74 -6.70
CA GLN A 34 6.61 25.28 -6.89
C GLN A 34 5.54 24.93 -7.94
N ALA A 35 4.44 25.68 -7.94
CA ALA A 35 3.38 25.54 -8.94
C ALA A 35 3.81 25.92 -10.37
N ARG A 36 4.92 26.64 -10.56
CA ARG A 36 5.44 27.03 -11.88
C ARG A 36 6.61 26.19 -12.37
N LEU A 37 7.09 25.24 -11.57
CA LEU A 37 8.16 24.35 -11.99
C LEU A 37 7.67 23.31 -13.02
N PRO A 38 8.45 23.02 -14.07
CA PRO A 38 8.12 21.98 -15.04
C PRO A 38 8.09 20.61 -14.36
N SER A 39 7.26 19.71 -14.87
CA SER A 39 6.92 18.42 -14.24
C SER A 39 8.11 17.52 -13.89
N ARG A 40 9.29 17.75 -14.48
CA ARG A 40 10.53 17.02 -14.19
C ARG A 40 11.29 17.51 -12.94
N LEU A 41 11.00 18.72 -12.48
CA LEU A 41 11.63 19.34 -11.29
C LEU A 41 10.67 19.43 -10.09
N ARG A 42 9.39 19.09 -10.30
CA ARG A 42 8.41 18.94 -9.23
C ARG A 42 8.73 17.65 -8.46
N LEU A 43 8.99 17.78 -7.16
CA LEU A 43 8.88 16.65 -6.25
C LEU A 43 7.45 16.12 -6.31
N PRO A 44 7.23 14.80 -6.11
CA PRO A 44 5.89 14.29 -5.87
C PRO A 44 5.36 14.99 -4.61
N ILE A 45 4.50 15.98 -4.81
CA ILE A 45 3.74 16.60 -3.74
C ILE A 45 2.81 15.52 -3.21
N ALA A 46 3.19 14.96 -2.05
CA ALA A 46 2.25 14.28 -1.19
C ALA A 46 1.22 15.32 -0.78
N HIS A 47 0.06 15.27 -1.41
CA HIS A 47 -1.11 16.09 -1.14
C HIS A 47 -1.69 15.67 0.22
N ASN A 48 -0.99 16.04 1.29
CA ASN A 48 -1.45 15.90 2.66
C ASN A 48 -2.06 17.24 3.11
N ALA A 49 -3.13 17.65 2.44
CA ALA A 49 -3.94 18.77 2.91
C ALA A 49 -4.87 18.24 4.01
N GLY A 50 -4.38 18.27 5.26
CA GLY A 50 -5.18 17.90 6.40
C GLY A 50 -4.41 17.86 7.71
N ALA A 51 -3.73 18.94 8.08
CA ALA A 51 -3.34 19.13 9.47
C ALA A 51 -4.61 19.35 10.32
N SER A 52 -4.97 18.34 11.12
CA SER A 52 -5.75 18.57 12.34
C SER A 52 -5.22 17.66 13.42
N SER A 53 -4.64 18.31 14.43
CA SER A 53 -4.39 17.82 15.78
C SER A 53 -5.44 16.81 16.25
N GLY A 54 -4.98 15.69 16.83
CA GLY A 54 -5.79 14.85 17.70
C GLY A 54 -6.82 13.94 17.02
N SER A 55 -6.38 12.96 16.23
CA SER A 55 -7.07 11.69 16.08
C SER A 55 -6.15 10.72 15.35
N THR A 56 -6.09 9.48 15.82
CA THR A 56 -5.42 8.35 15.16
C THR A 56 -6.09 8.13 13.79
N ARG A 57 -5.73 8.97 12.80
CA ARG A 57 -6.24 8.84 11.44
C ARG A 57 -5.68 7.56 10.88
N TYR A 58 -6.60 6.64 10.59
CA TYR A 58 -6.35 5.49 9.76
C TYR A 58 -5.62 5.95 8.49
N ARG A 59 -4.35 5.55 8.38
CA ARG A 59 -3.56 5.75 7.17
C ARG A 59 -3.84 4.53 6.29
N PRO A 60 -4.38 4.70 5.08
CA PRO A 60 -4.59 3.56 4.20
C PRO A 60 -3.23 2.89 3.97
N LEU A 61 -3.17 1.58 4.24
CA LEU A 61 -2.02 0.77 3.84
C LEU A 61 -1.89 0.89 2.31
N ALA A 62 -0.66 0.88 1.79
CA ALA A 62 -0.41 0.93 0.35
C ALA A 62 -1.33 -0.09 -0.34
N ALA A 63 -2.27 0.41 -1.13
CA ALA A 63 -3.42 -0.36 -1.55
C ALA A 63 -3.00 -1.41 -2.56
N PHE A 64 -3.17 -2.68 -2.20
CA PHE A 64 -3.36 -3.74 -3.18
C PHE A 64 -4.66 -3.43 -3.92
N ASP A 65 -4.57 -3.10 -5.21
CA ASP A 65 -5.71 -2.62 -6.00
C ASP A 65 -6.62 -3.81 -6.37
N TRP A 66 -7.94 -3.62 -6.31
CA TRP A 66 -8.92 -4.67 -6.61
C TRP A 66 -8.76 -5.21 -8.03
N SER A 67 -8.35 -4.36 -8.97
CA SER A 67 -8.06 -4.72 -10.36
C SER A 67 -6.96 -5.79 -10.45
N SER A 68 -5.83 -5.55 -9.78
CA SER A 68 -4.71 -6.49 -9.73
C SER A 68 -5.05 -7.81 -9.03
N THR A 69 -5.98 -7.77 -8.06
CA THR A 69 -6.46 -8.95 -7.34
C THR A 69 -7.31 -9.84 -8.25
N ALA A 70 -8.21 -9.22 -9.02
CA ALA A 70 -9.04 -9.89 -10.00
C ALA A 70 -8.19 -10.52 -11.13
N ASP A 71 -7.23 -9.77 -11.67
CA ASP A 71 -6.28 -10.26 -12.68
C ASP A 71 -5.43 -11.44 -12.17
N ALA A 72 -5.14 -11.50 -10.87
CA ALA A 72 -4.42 -12.60 -10.22
C ALA A 72 -5.30 -13.85 -9.97
N GLY A 73 -6.55 -13.85 -10.40
CA GLY A 73 -7.48 -14.97 -10.22
C GLY A 73 -7.94 -15.17 -8.77
N LEU A 74 -7.88 -14.11 -7.96
CA LEU A 74 -8.35 -14.09 -6.57
C LEU A 74 -9.83 -13.67 -6.48
N SER A 75 -10.64 -14.17 -7.41
CA SER A 75 -12.10 -13.99 -7.48
C SER A 75 -12.78 -15.34 -7.71
N SER A 76 -14.01 -15.49 -7.23
CA SER A 76 -14.83 -16.70 -7.43
C SER A 76 -16.31 -16.36 -7.58
N SER A 77 -17.14 -17.32 -7.96
CA SER A 77 -18.60 -17.12 -8.06
C SER A 77 -19.25 -16.73 -6.73
N LEU A 78 -18.65 -17.13 -5.60
CA LEU A 78 -19.13 -16.80 -4.25
C LEU A 78 -18.46 -15.53 -3.70
N PHE A 79 -17.43 -15.03 -4.38
CA PHE A 79 -16.66 -13.86 -3.99
C PHE A 79 -16.27 -13.07 -5.25
N ASP A 80 -17.24 -12.35 -5.79
CA ASP A 80 -17.07 -11.49 -6.95
C ASP A 80 -16.64 -10.09 -6.52
N THR A 81 -15.40 -9.74 -6.86
CA THR A 81 -14.81 -8.42 -6.63
C THR A 81 -14.89 -7.53 -7.86
N GLU A 82 -15.15 -8.07 -9.05
CA GLU A 82 -15.13 -7.33 -10.30
C GLU A 82 -16.41 -6.52 -10.51
N ALA A 83 -17.58 -7.15 -10.29
CA ALA A 83 -18.86 -6.55 -10.66
C ALA A 83 -19.23 -5.30 -9.85
N HIS A 84 -18.85 -5.25 -8.57
CA HIS A 84 -19.23 -4.15 -7.69
C HIS A 84 -18.04 -3.33 -7.20
N ASN A 85 -16.89 -3.93 -6.91
CA ASN A 85 -15.79 -3.17 -6.31
C ASN A 85 -14.94 -2.49 -7.39
N VAL A 86 -14.53 -3.24 -8.42
CA VAL A 86 -13.75 -2.68 -9.54
C VAL A 86 -14.61 -1.73 -10.37
N ALA A 87 -15.82 -2.15 -10.75
CA ALA A 87 -16.69 -1.35 -11.62
C ALA A 87 -17.16 -0.02 -11.00
N LEU A 88 -17.36 0.02 -9.68
CA LEU A 88 -17.78 1.25 -8.97
C LEU A 88 -16.60 2.05 -8.41
N GLY A 89 -15.36 1.61 -8.64
CA GLY A 89 -14.16 2.28 -8.17
C GLY A 89 -14.05 2.34 -6.64
N ASP A 90 -14.31 1.21 -5.96
CA ASP A 90 -14.17 1.14 -4.51
C ASP A 90 -12.72 1.43 -4.08
N SER A 91 -12.57 2.43 -3.22
CA SER A 91 -11.28 2.92 -2.72
C SER A 91 -10.75 2.14 -1.51
N ARG A 92 -11.53 1.21 -0.96
CA ARG A 92 -11.10 0.36 0.16
C ARG A 92 -9.96 -0.54 -0.31
N ALA A 93 -8.91 -0.69 0.49
CA ALA A 93 -7.91 -1.72 0.24
C ALA A 93 -8.58 -3.09 0.40
N GLY A 94 -8.40 -3.97 -0.58
CA GLY A 94 -9.01 -5.29 -0.59
C GLY A 94 -8.33 -6.26 0.35
N LEU A 95 -7.96 -7.43 -0.16
CA LEU A 95 -7.22 -8.42 0.61
C LEU A 95 -5.85 -7.83 1.04
N ASP A 96 -5.40 -8.10 2.27
CA ASP A 96 -4.02 -7.75 2.70
C ASP A 96 -3.02 -8.42 1.75
N GLU A 97 -1.96 -7.73 1.35
CA GLU A 97 -0.95 -8.21 0.40
C GLU A 97 -0.42 -9.59 0.83
N ARG A 98 -0.05 -9.72 2.10
CA ARG A 98 0.44 -10.98 2.67
C ARG A 98 -0.61 -12.08 2.62
N GLY A 99 -1.88 -11.74 2.83
CA GLY A 99 -2.98 -12.71 2.75
C GLY A 99 -3.21 -13.17 1.30
N ALA A 100 -3.09 -12.27 0.33
CA ALA A 100 -3.20 -12.57 -1.09
C ALA A 100 -2.06 -13.48 -1.56
N GLU A 101 -0.82 -13.16 -1.19
CA GLU A 101 0.36 -13.99 -1.46
C GLU A 101 0.23 -15.40 -0.88
N GLU A 102 -0.27 -15.52 0.36
CA GLU A 102 -0.48 -16.82 1.02
C GLU A 102 -1.52 -17.66 0.29
N VAL A 103 -2.65 -17.08 -0.09
CA VAL A 103 -3.71 -17.77 -0.84
C VAL A 103 -3.17 -18.22 -2.19
N HIS A 104 -2.48 -17.35 -2.92
CA HIS A 104 -1.86 -17.67 -4.20
C HIS A 104 -0.83 -18.81 -4.08
N ARG A 105 0.00 -18.78 -3.02
CA ARG A 105 0.93 -19.88 -2.73
C ARG A 105 0.20 -21.20 -2.48
N ILE A 106 -0.92 -21.19 -1.74
CA ILE A 106 -1.72 -22.40 -1.48
C ILE A 106 -2.35 -22.91 -2.78
N MET A 107 -2.88 -22.03 -3.63
CA MET A 107 -3.41 -22.40 -4.95
C MET A 107 -2.34 -23.11 -5.79
N GLN A 108 -1.12 -22.57 -5.84
CA GLN A 108 -0.01 -23.18 -6.58
C GLN A 108 0.46 -24.51 -5.97
N THR A 109 0.53 -24.59 -4.64
CA THR A 109 1.07 -25.76 -3.94
C THR A 109 0.09 -26.94 -3.96
N HIS A 110 -1.20 -26.66 -3.74
CA HIS A 110 -2.25 -27.68 -3.65
C HIS A 110 -3.01 -27.89 -4.96
N GLY A 111 -2.86 -27.01 -5.95
CA GLY A 111 -3.59 -27.08 -7.21
C GLY A 111 -5.09 -26.83 -7.07
N VAL A 112 -5.49 -26.04 -6.06
CA VAL A 112 -6.90 -25.79 -5.71
C VAL A 112 -7.35 -24.40 -6.15
N GLY A 113 -8.67 -24.22 -6.28
CA GLY A 113 -9.27 -22.92 -6.58
C GLY A 113 -9.20 -21.91 -5.43
N PHE A 114 -9.59 -20.67 -5.69
CA PHE A 114 -9.52 -19.56 -4.73
C PHE A 114 -10.26 -19.82 -3.42
N ASP A 115 -11.50 -20.31 -3.48
CA ASP A 115 -12.32 -20.53 -2.28
C ASP A 115 -11.75 -21.62 -1.38
N GLU A 116 -11.24 -22.70 -1.97
CA GLU A 116 -10.61 -23.78 -1.24
C GLU A 116 -9.26 -23.34 -0.66
N ALA A 117 -8.46 -22.58 -1.41
CA ALA A 117 -7.22 -22.01 -0.91
C ALA A 117 -7.45 -21.08 0.29
N ARG A 118 -8.52 -20.27 0.26
CA ARG A 118 -8.93 -19.43 1.40
C ARG A 118 -9.33 -20.25 2.61
N LEU A 119 -10.07 -21.33 2.41
CA LEU A 119 -10.45 -22.24 3.49
C LEU A 119 -9.22 -22.87 4.14
N ILE A 120 -8.31 -23.41 3.34
CA ILE A 120 -7.06 -24.02 3.81
C ILE A 120 -6.22 -22.99 4.58
N ARG A 121 -6.07 -21.77 4.05
CA ARG A 121 -5.33 -20.68 4.70
C ARG A 121 -5.91 -20.36 6.08
N GLN A 122 -7.24 -20.26 6.17
CA GLN A 122 -7.92 -19.97 7.43
C GLN A 122 -7.75 -21.11 8.43
N GLN A 123 -7.86 -22.36 7.98
CA GLN A 123 -7.63 -23.53 8.83
C GLN A 123 -6.20 -23.57 9.38
N GLN A 124 -5.20 -23.26 8.55
CA GLN A 124 -3.80 -23.16 8.97
C GLN A 124 -3.59 -22.04 9.99
N TYR A 125 -4.21 -20.88 9.77
CA TYR A 125 -4.13 -19.75 10.70
C TYR A 125 -4.73 -20.11 12.07
N LEU A 126 -5.92 -20.73 12.11
CA LEU A 126 -6.54 -21.18 13.35
C LEU A 126 -5.67 -22.19 14.10
N ALA A 127 -5.12 -23.18 13.38
CA ALA A 127 -4.24 -24.19 13.97
C ALA A 127 -2.99 -23.58 14.61
N GLN A 128 -2.38 -22.58 13.96
CA GLN A 128 -1.22 -21.86 14.49
C GLN A 128 -1.53 -21.08 15.77
N HIS A 129 -2.79 -20.68 15.97
CA HIS A 129 -3.24 -19.90 17.11
C HIS A 129 -3.95 -20.76 18.18
N ASN A 130 -3.69 -22.06 18.24
CA ASN A 130 -4.30 -22.99 19.21
C ASN A 130 -5.83 -22.98 19.16
N VAL A 131 -6.43 -22.79 17.98
CA VAL A 131 -7.86 -22.94 17.74
C VAL A 131 -8.09 -24.17 16.86
N ASP A 132 -9.04 -25.01 17.22
CA ASP A 132 -9.41 -26.17 16.40
C ASP A 132 -10.00 -25.69 15.06
N PRO A 133 -9.37 -26.00 13.91
CA PRO A 133 -9.85 -25.57 12.60
C PRO A 133 -11.23 -26.11 12.22
N ARG A 134 -11.66 -27.22 12.82
CA ARG A 134 -12.94 -27.87 12.48
C ARG A 134 -14.09 -27.34 13.32
N THR A 135 -13.85 -27.10 14.61
CA THR A 135 -14.89 -26.66 15.55
C THR A 135 -14.85 -25.16 15.83
N GLY A 136 -13.73 -24.49 15.53
CA GLY A 136 -13.51 -23.08 15.88
C GLY A 136 -13.28 -22.84 17.38
N MET A 137 -13.22 -23.89 18.19
CA MET A 137 -13.05 -23.78 19.65
C MET A 137 -11.57 -23.62 20.02
N PRO A 138 -11.26 -22.81 21.04
CA PRO A 138 -9.91 -22.77 21.60
C PRO A 138 -9.50 -24.17 22.10
N LEU A 139 -8.27 -24.57 21.79
CA LEU A 139 -7.66 -25.79 22.33
C LEU A 139 -7.17 -25.60 23.77
N ASP A 140 -7.05 -24.34 24.22
CA ASP A 140 -6.73 -24.04 25.61
C ASP A 140 -7.94 -24.25 26.52
N LYS A 141 -7.81 -25.21 27.45
CA LYS A 141 -8.84 -25.53 28.45
C LYS A 141 -9.18 -24.33 29.34
N LYS A 142 -8.26 -23.37 29.53
CA LYS A 142 -8.54 -22.17 30.33
C LYS A 142 -9.45 -21.17 29.62
N ALA A 143 -9.52 -21.22 28.29
CA ALA A 143 -10.37 -20.34 27.50
C ALA A 143 -11.82 -20.82 27.42
N ILE A 144 -12.10 -22.09 27.76
CA ILE A 144 -13.44 -22.68 27.73
C ILE A 144 -14.11 -22.40 29.08
N THR A 145 -14.97 -21.39 29.13
CA THR A 145 -15.85 -21.14 30.27
C THR A 145 -17.22 -21.77 30.00
N SER A 146 -17.52 -22.88 30.67
CA SER A 146 -18.88 -23.41 30.73
C SER A 146 -19.59 -22.84 31.96
N LEU A 147 -20.77 -22.27 31.77
CA LEU A 147 -21.71 -22.04 32.87
C LEU A 147 -22.39 -23.39 33.15
N SER A 148 -22.15 -23.96 34.33
CA SER A 148 -22.87 -25.15 34.80
C SER A 148 -24.17 -24.72 35.46
#